data_AF-A0A5J9VI34-F1
#
_entry.id   AF-A0A5J9VI34-F1
#
_cell.length_a   1.000
_cell.length_b   1.000
_cell.length_c   1.000
_cell.angle_alpha   90.00
_cell.angle_beta   90.00
_cell.angle_gamma   90.00
#
_symmetry.space_group_name_H-M   'P 1'
#
loop_
_entity.id
_entity.type
_entity.pdbx_description
1 polymer ?
#
loop_
_entity_poly.entity_id
_entity_poly.type
_entity_poly.pdbx_seq_one_letter_code
_entity_poly.pdbx_strand_id
1 'polypeptide(L)'
;MFLSQQNDMNTVFWWFPHQQPAHQRRMVASSKVIRVGPWGGRGGSPWDDGPHRGVRSITLAYSRFLESMTVEYVDRSGRPVYGEKHGGGTSRSRSEKVPLIPNQVVCARSMHVSSIFVCNGQLIDDIWVQIELDFPYEFVTGVSGRYQEVHVGSLPVVRSLTFTTSRGKVHGPFGYDEGTPFAYPMEGGVVVGFTGRSSWHVDALGLYVAALRPETLCDVVHERGLSAYRSFVYGGGGARYPQQQQQQQQQYGTTAQHHQAKRPFEWCYK
;
A
#
# COMPACT_ATOMS: atom_id res chain seq x y z
N MET A 1 39.48 -4.17 64.45
CA MET A 1 40.20 -2.94 64.84
C MET A 1 41.16 -2.63 63.70
N PHE A 2 41.12 -1.53 62.94
CA PHE A 2 40.53 -0.21 63.09
C PHE A 2 39.88 0.24 61.77
N LEU A 3 38.88 1.10 61.90
CA LEU A 3 38.14 1.85 60.89
C LEU A 3 39.03 2.93 60.24
N SER A 4 38.71 3.40 59.03
CA SER A 4 37.96 4.67 58.86
C SER A 4 37.82 5.14 57.40
N GLN A 5 36.59 5.54 57.08
CA GLN A 5 36.16 6.68 56.24
C GLN A 5 36.51 6.67 54.72
N GLN A 6 35.56 6.53 53.77
CA GLN A 6 34.37 7.33 53.41
C GLN A 6 34.67 8.41 52.37
N ASN A 7 34.16 8.26 51.14
CA ASN A 7 33.33 9.26 50.44
C ASN A 7 32.96 8.86 48.99
N ASP A 8 31.74 9.23 48.63
CA ASP A 8 31.06 9.20 47.33
C ASP A 8 31.88 9.78 46.16
N MET A 9 31.56 9.35 44.93
CA MET A 9 30.92 10.20 43.90
C MET A 9 30.87 9.55 42.50
N ASN A 10 29.68 9.65 41.87
CA ASN A 10 29.40 9.73 40.44
C ASN A 10 29.51 8.48 39.53
N THR A 11 28.45 7.67 39.51
CA THR A 11 28.08 6.86 38.34
C THR A 11 27.25 7.73 37.37
N VAL A 12 27.94 8.44 36.46
CA VAL A 12 27.29 9.03 35.29
C VAL A 12 27.03 7.90 34.29
N PHE A 13 25.80 7.42 34.24
CA PHE A 13 25.33 6.56 33.16
C PHE A 13 25.33 7.39 31.86
N TRP A 14 26.30 7.13 30.99
CA TRP A 14 26.25 7.55 29.61
C TRP A 14 25.08 6.85 28.91
N TRP A 15 23.92 7.50 28.85
CA TRP A 15 22.88 7.19 27.88
C TRP A 15 23.38 7.60 26.50
N PHE A 16 24.14 6.74 25.84
CA PHE A 16 24.25 6.83 24.40
C PHE A 16 22.87 6.49 23.83
N PRO A 17 22.22 7.38 23.06
CA PRO A 17 21.06 6.96 22.29
C PRO A 17 21.54 5.81 21.41
N HIS A 18 20.88 4.67 21.59
CA HIS A 18 21.07 3.48 20.78
C HIS A 18 21.20 3.93 19.32
N GLN A 19 22.42 3.81 18.76
CA GLN A 19 22.66 4.17 17.36
C GLN A 19 21.67 3.36 16.53
N GLN A 20 20.70 4.05 15.93
CA GLN A 20 19.77 3.45 15.00
C GLN A 20 20.60 2.76 13.92
N PRO A 21 20.31 1.50 13.58
CA PRO A 21 21.03 0.83 12.50
C PRO A 21 20.93 1.70 11.25
N ALA A 22 22.05 1.83 10.54
CA ALA A 22 22.18 2.70 9.40
C ALA A 22 21.09 2.41 8.35
N HIS A 23 20.25 3.42 8.06
CA HIS A 23 19.45 3.62 6.84
C HIS A 23 18.19 2.77 6.57
N GLN A 24 17.22 2.70 7.49
CA GLN A 24 15.81 2.62 7.07
C GLN A 24 15.19 4.02 7.07
N ARG A 25 15.31 4.73 5.94
CA ARG A 25 14.60 6.00 5.75
C ARG A 25 13.11 5.70 5.66
N ARG A 26 12.37 6.11 6.70
CA ARG A 26 10.91 6.12 6.68
C ARG A 26 10.44 6.97 5.50
N MET A 27 9.48 6.44 4.75
CA MET A 27 8.84 7.12 3.64
C MET A 27 7.97 8.26 4.17
N VAL A 28 8.25 9.47 3.69
CA VAL A 28 7.38 10.63 3.87
C VAL A 28 7.22 11.31 2.51
N ALA A 29 6.02 11.21 1.95
CA ALA A 29 5.69 11.82 0.67
C ALA A 29 5.32 13.31 0.82
N SER A 30 5.67 14.12 -0.17
CA SER A 30 5.13 15.47 -0.34
C SER A 30 3.62 15.44 -0.64
N SER A 31 2.91 16.50 -0.26
CA SER A 31 1.49 16.68 -0.62
C SER A 31 1.30 16.96 -2.12
N LYS A 32 2.34 17.43 -2.81
CA LYS A 32 2.31 17.65 -4.25
C LYS A 32 2.55 16.33 -4.97
N VAL A 33 1.52 15.86 -5.66
CA VAL A 33 1.53 14.64 -6.45
C VAL A 33 1.49 14.99 -7.94
N ILE A 34 2.25 14.25 -8.75
CA ILE A 34 2.22 14.31 -10.21
C ILE A 34 1.67 13.00 -10.77
N ARG A 35 0.97 13.09 -11.90
CA ARG A 35 0.50 11.93 -12.66
C ARG A 35 1.44 11.68 -13.83
N VAL A 36 1.86 10.43 -14.03
CA VAL A 36 2.83 10.02 -15.06
C VAL A 36 2.24 8.88 -15.89
N GLY A 37 2.52 8.87 -17.20
CA GLY A 37 1.93 7.94 -18.16
C GLY A 37 0.58 8.43 -18.72
N PRO A 38 -0.32 7.53 -19.15
CA PRO A 38 -0.21 6.08 -19.07
C PRO A 38 0.66 5.49 -20.19
N TRP A 39 1.34 4.37 -19.91
CA TRP A 39 2.04 3.54 -20.89
C TRP A 39 1.18 2.32 -21.23
N GLY A 40 1.08 2.00 -22.51
CA GLY A 40 0.22 0.92 -23.01
C GLY A 40 -0.69 1.38 -24.14
N GLY A 41 -1.76 0.62 -24.39
CA GLY A 41 -2.71 0.91 -25.45
C GLY A 41 -3.88 1.78 -25.03
N ARG A 42 -4.75 2.07 -26.00
CA ARG A 42 -5.99 2.84 -25.80
C ARG A 42 -7.21 1.96 -25.50
N GLY A 43 -7.00 0.64 -25.39
CA GLY A 43 -8.06 -0.34 -25.11
C GLY A 43 -8.64 -0.19 -23.70
N GLY A 44 -9.64 -1.00 -23.40
CA GLY A 44 -10.31 -1.06 -22.11
C GLY A 44 -10.99 0.22 -21.63
N SER A 45 -11.46 0.20 -20.38
CA SER A 45 -12.06 1.34 -19.67
C SER A 45 -11.03 1.98 -18.76
N PRO A 46 -11.01 3.33 -18.65
CA PRO A 46 -10.11 4.01 -17.72
C PRO A 46 -10.49 3.71 -16.27
N TRP A 47 -9.48 3.61 -15.41
CA TRP A 47 -9.61 3.49 -13.96
C TRP A 47 -8.56 4.34 -13.25
N ASP A 48 -8.87 4.73 -12.01
CA ASP A 48 -8.05 5.65 -11.22
C ASP A 48 -8.27 5.39 -9.72
N ASP A 49 -7.27 4.80 -9.05
CA ASP A 49 -7.33 4.55 -7.60
C ASP A 49 -7.07 5.84 -6.79
N GLY A 50 -6.60 6.91 -7.45
CA GLY A 50 -6.16 8.15 -6.83
C GLY A 50 -4.82 8.02 -6.08
N PRO A 51 -4.31 9.15 -5.55
CA PRO A 51 -3.13 9.17 -4.70
C PRO A 51 -3.47 8.80 -3.25
N HIS A 52 -2.64 7.94 -2.67
CA HIS A 52 -2.72 7.48 -1.28
C HIS A 52 -1.49 7.93 -0.48
N ARG A 53 -1.41 7.57 0.80
CA ARG A 53 -0.20 7.86 1.59
C ARG A 53 0.95 6.92 1.29
N GLY A 54 0.68 5.77 0.70
CA GLY A 54 1.67 4.78 0.30
C GLY A 54 1.03 3.48 -0.16
N VAL A 55 1.87 2.59 -0.67
CA VAL A 55 1.52 1.26 -1.16
C VAL A 55 2.03 0.24 -0.13
N ARG A 56 1.18 -0.70 0.28
CA ARG A 56 1.53 -1.82 1.16
C ARG A 56 1.82 -3.09 0.39
N SER A 57 0.96 -3.42 -0.56
CA SER A 57 1.17 -4.60 -1.40
C SER A 57 0.62 -4.40 -2.80
N ILE A 58 1.25 -5.07 -3.77
CA ILE A 58 0.82 -5.09 -5.17
C ILE A 58 0.61 -6.55 -5.55
N THR A 59 -0.62 -6.90 -5.94
CA THR A 59 -0.96 -8.23 -6.44
C THR A 59 -1.13 -8.15 -7.94
N LEU A 60 -0.37 -8.97 -8.68
CA LEU A 60 -0.51 -9.13 -10.12
C LEU A 60 -0.96 -10.55 -10.44
N ALA A 61 -1.95 -10.68 -11.33
CA ALA A 61 -2.19 -11.92 -12.07
C ALA A 61 -1.60 -11.76 -13.47
N TYR A 62 -0.79 -12.72 -13.88
CA TYR A 62 -0.09 -12.67 -15.15
C TYR A 62 0.13 -14.06 -15.72
N SER A 63 0.14 -14.14 -17.04
CA SER A 63 0.54 -15.35 -17.76
C SER A 63 1.40 -14.94 -18.95
N ARG A 64 0.90 -15.16 -20.16
CA ARG A 64 1.42 -14.52 -21.36
C ARG A 64 1.16 -13.01 -21.35
N PHE A 65 0.18 -12.48 -20.61
CA PHE A 65 -0.15 -11.05 -20.51
C PHE A 65 -0.27 -10.63 -19.04
N LEU A 66 -0.30 -9.32 -18.78
CA LEU A 66 -0.74 -8.82 -17.49
C LEU A 66 -2.26 -8.84 -17.43
N GLU A 67 -2.82 -9.81 -16.72
CA GLU A 67 -4.26 -10.09 -16.70
C GLU A 67 -4.98 -9.16 -15.73
N SER A 68 -4.48 -9.05 -14.50
CA SER A 68 -5.04 -8.11 -13.54
C SER A 68 -4.03 -7.56 -12.55
N MET A 69 -4.38 -6.41 -11.96
CA MET A 69 -3.63 -5.74 -10.93
C MET A 69 -4.57 -5.28 -9.82
N THR A 70 -4.18 -5.53 -8.57
CA THR A 70 -4.85 -5.03 -7.37
C THR A 70 -3.79 -4.48 -6.43
N VAL A 71 -4.10 -3.39 -5.73
CA VAL A 71 -3.14 -2.73 -4.84
C VAL A 71 -3.77 -2.48 -3.47
N GLU A 72 -3.01 -2.76 -2.42
CA GLU A 72 -3.35 -2.35 -1.06
C GLU A 72 -2.60 -1.07 -0.72
N TYR A 73 -3.33 -0.04 -0.32
CA TYR A 73 -2.83 1.29 -0.01
C TYR A 73 -2.96 1.62 1.48
N VAL A 74 -2.40 2.76 1.88
CA VAL A 74 -2.52 3.34 3.22
C VAL A 74 -3.35 4.63 3.18
N ASP A 75 -4.41 4.69 3.99
CA ASP A 75 -5.24 5.89 4.13
C ASP A 75 -4.58 6.99 5.00
N ARG A 76 -5.27 8.13 5.13
CA ARG A 76 -4.84 9.27 5.97
C ARG A 76 -4.78 8.94 7.47
N SER A 77 -5.42 7.88 7.92
CA SER A 77 -5.38 7.40 9.31
C SER A 77 -4.32 6.33 9.54
N GLY A 78 -3.68 5.81 8.48
CA GLY A 78 -2.69 4.74 8.56
C GLY A 78 -3.27 3.34 8.42
N ARG A 79 -4.55 3.22 8.06
CA ARG A 79 -5.24 1.94 7.88
C ARG A 79 -5.10 1.45 6.44
N PRO A 80 -5.12 0.13 6.22
CA PRO A 80 -5.12 -0.44 4.89
C PRO A 80 -6.42 -0.14 4.15
N VAL A 81 -6.30 0.18 2.86
CA VAL A 81 -7.42 0.34 1.92
C VAL A 81 -7.12 -0.47 0.67
N TYR A 82 -8.05 -1.32 0.26
CA TYR A 82 -7.91 -2.14 -0.94
C TYR A 82 -8.45 -1.37 -2.15
N GLY A 83 -7.61 -1.23 -3.18
CA GLY A 83 -8.05 -0.78 -4.50
C GLY A 83 -8.92 -1.84 -5.18
N GLU A 84 -9.66 -1.40 -6.21
CA GLU A 84 -10.42 -2.34 -7.02
C GLU A 84 -9.48 -3.26 -7.82
N LYS A 85 -9.99 -4.42 -8.24
CA LYS A 85 -9.26 -5.31 -9.15
C LYS A 85 -9.38 -4.75 -10.56
N HIS A 86 -8.25 -4.44 -11.19
CA HIS A 86 -8.18 -3.89 -12.54
C HIS A 86 -7.79 -4.99 -13.52
N GLY A 87 -8.67 -5.35 -14.46
CA GLY A 87 -8.46 -6.46 -15.41
C GLY A 87 -9.03 -7.80 -14.93
N GLY A 88 -8.74 -8.89 -15.65
CA GLY A 88 -9.11 -10.26 -15.26
C GLY A 88 -10.52 -10.71 -15.63
N GLY A 89 -11.25 -9.93 -16.44
CA GLY A 89 -12.63 -10.24 -16.83
C GLY A 89 -13.62 -10.24 -15.66
N THR A 90 -14.91 -10.12 -15.95
CA THR A 90 -15.95 -10.08 -14.92
C THR A 90 -16.23 -11.48 -14.34
N SER A 91 -15.27 -12.10 -13.66
CA SER A 91 -15.57 -13.20 -12.75
C SER A 91 -15.37 -12.72 -11.32
N ARG A 92 -16.46 -12.71 -10.54
CA ARG A 92 -16.51 -12.38 -9.11
C ARG A 92 -15.79 -13.44 -8.27
N SER A 93 -14.51 -13.70 -8.51
CA SER A 93 -13.70 -14.48 -7.58
C SER A 93 -13.13 -13.54 -6.52
N ARG A 94 -13.70 -13.61 -5.32
CA ARG A 94 -13.06 -13.12 -4.10
C ARG A 94 -11.70 -13.83 -4.02
N SER A 95 -10.60 -13.10 -4.23
CA SER A 95 -9.25 -13.66 -4.11
C SER A 95 -9.07 -14.22 -2.70
N GLU A 96 -8.97 -15.54 -2.60
CA GLU A 96 -8.54 -16.23 -1.39
C GLU A 96 -7.01 -16.37 -1.48
N LYS A 97 -6.29 -16.02 -0.40
CA LYS A 97 -4.82 -16.10 -0.34
C LYS A 97 -4.40 -17.57 -0.39
N VAL A 98 -3.94 -18.05 -1.55
CA VAL A 98 -3.30 -19.37 -1.67
C VAL A 98 -1.77 -19.20 -1.68
N PRO A 99 -1.04 -19.44 -0.58
CA PRO A 99 0.41 -19.23 -0.56
C PRO A 99 1.10 -20.15 -1.59
N LEU A 100 1.76 -19.57 -2.60
CA LEU A 100 2.64 -20.32 -3.49
C LEU A 100 3.91 -20.70 -2.73
N ILE A 101 4.22 -22.00 -2.70
CA ILE A 101 5.48 -22.53 -2.16
C ILE A 101 6.58 -22.21 -3.19
N PRO A 102 7.70 -21.57 -2.81
CA PRO A 102 8.79 -21.31 -3.73
C PRO A 102 9.45 -22.64 -4.14
N ASN A 103 9.64 -22.83 -5.45
CA ASN A 103 10.44 -23.89 -6.12
C ASN A 103 9.73 -25.07 -6.81
N GLN A 104 8.48 -24.94 -7.26
CA GLN A 104 7.97 -25.85 -8.30
C GLN A 104 7.34 -25.07 -9.45
N VAL A 105 8.09 -24.91 -10.54
CA VAL A 105 7.53 -24.55 -11.85
C VAL A 105 7.99 -25.63 -12.83
N VAL A 106 7.08 -26.53 -13.19
CA VAL A 106 7.29 -27.47 -14.30
C VAL A 106 6.78 -26.79 -15.57
N CYS A 107 7.68 -26.54 -16.51
CA CYS A 107 7.38 -25.88 -17.76
C CYS A 107 6.91 -26.91 -18.81
N ALA A 108 5.63 -26.90 -19.18
CA ALA A 108 5.13 -27.67 -20.32
C ALA A 108 4.91 -26.74 -21.53
N ARG A 109 5.54 -27.08 -22.66
CA ARG A 109 5.34 -26.42 -23.96
C ARG A 109 4.01 -26.88 -24.54
N SER A 110 3.10 -25.97 -24.88
CA SER A 110 2.19 -26.21 -26.01
C SER A 110 1.61 -24.90 -26.55
N MET A 111 1.78 -24.72 -27.86
CA MET A 111 1.23 -23.63 -28.66
C MET A 111 -0.12 -24.07 -29.23
N HIS A 112 -1.24 -23.71 -28.60
CA HIS A 112 -2.46 -23.19 -29.26
C HIS A 112 -3.63 -23.09 -28.26
N VAL A 113 -4.31 -21.94 -28.31
CA VAL A 113 -5.58 -21.56 -27.64
C VAL A 113 -5.52 -21.52 -26.09
N SER A 114 -5.79 -20.33 -25.54
CA SER A 114 -6.13 -20.06 -24.12
C SER A 114 -5.38 -20.92 -23.08
N SER A 115 -4.16 -20.49 -22.72
CA SER A 115 -3.18 -21.30 -21.97
C SER A 115 -3.65 -21.72 -20.58
N ILE A 116 -4.16 -22.95 -20.49
CA ILE A 116 -4.39 -23.68 -19.23
C ILE A 116 -3.06 -24.28 -18.78
N PHE A 117 -2.61 -23.96 -17.56
CA PHE A 117 -1.52 -24.68 -16.89
C PHE A 117 -2.13 -25.78 -16.03
N VAL A 118 -1.68 -27.02 -16.17
CA VAL A 118 -2.12 -28.15 -15.33
C VAL A 118 -0.97 -28.56 -14.43
N CYS A 119 -1.13 -28.39 -13.10
CA CYS A 119 -0.29 -29.05 -12.10
C CYS A 119 -1.13 -30.09 -11.36
N ASN A 120 -0.64 -31.33 -11.27
CA ASN A 120 -1.28 -32.44 -10.54
C ASN A 120 -2.76 -32.69 -10.91
N GLY A 121 -3.13 -32.50 -12.18
CA GLY A 121 -4.50 -32.73 -12.66
C GLY A 121 -5.51 -31.64 -12.28
N GLN A 122 -5.07 -30.54 -11.67
CA GLN A 122 -5.90 -29.39 -11.35
C GLN A 122 -5.55 -28.21 -12.25
N LEU A 123 -6.58 -27.56 -12.82
CA LEU A 123 -6.45 -26.34 -13.62
C LEU A 123 -5.84 -25.25 -12.72
N ILE A 124 -4.71 -24.67 -13.14
CA ILE A 124 -4.20 -23.44 -12.54
C ILE A 124 -4.79 -22.30 -13.36
N ASP A 125 -5.88 -21.77 -12.83
CA ASP A 125 -6.45 -20.52 -13.28
C ASP A 125 -5.57 -19.40 -12.66
N ASP A 126 -4.84 -18.68 -13.52
CA ASP A 126 -4.03 -17.50 -13.24
C ASP A 126 -2.80 -17.69 -12.31
N ILE A 127 -1.58 -17.56 -12.86
CA ILE A 127 -0.37 -17.37 -12.04
C ILE A 127 -0.44 -15.97 -11.44
N TRP A 128 -0.34 -15.87 -10.12
CA TRP A 128 -0.34 -14.59 -9.44
C TRP A 128 0.87 -14.43 -8.52
N VAL A 129 1.23 -13.18 -8.27
CA VAL A 129 2.28 -12.79 -7.33
C VAL A 129 1.77 -11.67 -6.46
N GLN A 130 2.11 -11.70 -5.18
CA GLN A 130 1.89 -10.59 -4.27
C GLN A 130 3.25 -10.03 -3.81
N ILE A 131 3.50 -8.77 -4.11
CA ILE A 131 4.67 -8.02 -3.67
C ILE A 131 4.28 -7.32 -2.38
N GLU A 132 4.75 -7.85 -1.26
CA GLU A 132 4.59 -7.22 0.06
C GLU A 132 5.72 -6.22 0.30
N LEU A 133 5.37 -4.99 0.64
CA LEU A 133 6.30 -3.92 1.00
C LEU A 133 6.26 -3.70 2.51
N ASP A 134 7.44 -3.58 3.12
CA ASP A 134 7.60 -3.21 4.53
C ASP A 134 7.31 -1.72 4.75
N PHE A 135 6.08 -1.29 4.47
CA PHE A 135 5.64 0.10 4.66
C PHE A 135 5.72 0.49 6.16
N PRO A 136 6.24 1.68 6.52
CA PRO A 136 6.65 2.78 5.64
C PRO A 136 8.13 2.78 5.25
N TYR A 137 8.86 1.70 5.43
CA TYR A 137 10.32 1.68 5.27
C TYR A 137 10.81 1.08 3.95
N GLU A 138 9.97 0.33 3.26
CA GLU A 138 10.18 -0.14 1.90
C GLU A 138 9.03 0.36 1.01
N PHE A 139 9.38 0.95 -0.12
CA PHE A 139 8.43 1.60 -1.02
C PHE A 139 8.93 1.56 -2.45
N VAL A 140 8.02 1.70 -3.41
CA VAL A 140 8.33 1.63 -4.85
C VAL A 140 9.00 2.92 -5.31
N THR A 141 10.19 2.79 -5.88
CA THR A 141 11.03 3.87 -6.42
C THR A 141 11.25 3.75 -7.93
N GLY A 142 10.74 2.68 -8.55
CA GLY A 142 10.82 2.52 -9.99
C GLY A 142 9.75 1.56 -10.49
N VAL A 143 9.23 1.88 -11.66
CA VAL A 143 8.35 0.98 -12.42
C VAL A 143 8.87 0.91 -13.84
N SER A 144 9.06 -0.29 -14.35
CA SER A 144 9.36 -0.52 -15.77
C SER A 144 8.53 -1.68 -16.30
N GLY A 145 8.51 -1.83 -17.61
CA GLY A 145 7.75 -2.88 -18.25
C GLY A 145 7.78 -2.75 -19.76
N ARG A 146 6.94 -3.54 -20.41
CA ARG A 146 6.76 -3.49 -21.86
C ARG A 146 5.30 -3.56 -22.23
N TYR A 147 4.95 -2.99 -23.37
CA TYR A 147 3.61 -3.11 -23.96
C TYR A 147 3.71 -3.44 -25.46
N GLN A 148 2.73 -4.19 -25.96
CA GLN A 148 2.69 -4.62 -27.37
C GLN A 148 1.28 -5.03 -27.78
N GLU A 149 1.00 -4.94 -29.08
CA GLU A 149 -0.14 -5.60 -29.70
C GLU A 149 -0.06 -7.13 -29.51
N VAL A 150 -1.20 -7.75 -29.23
CA VAL A 150 -1.30 -9.22 -29.07
C VAL A 150 -1.36 -9.92 -30.42
N HIS A 151 -2.10 -9.33 -31.34
CA HIS A 151 -2.25 -9.74 -32.73
C HIS A 151 -2.04 -8.53 -33.63
N VAL A 152 -1.60 -8.75 -34.86
CA VAL A 152 -1.40 -7.67 -35.84
C VAL A 152 -2.70 -6.87 -35.98
N GLY A 153 -2.66 -5.57 -35.65
CA GLY A 153 -3.81 -4.67 -35.73
C GLY A 153 -4.70 -4.63 -34.47
N SER A 154 -4.36 -5.39 -33.43
CA SER A 154 -4.97 -5.27 -32.10
C SER A 154 -4.42 -4.05 -31.37
N LEU A 155 -5.15 -3.52 -30.39
CA LEU A 155 -4.60 -2.48 -29.51
C LEU A 155 -3.53 -3.05 -28.58
N PRO A 156 -2.43 -2.31 -28.30
CA PRO A 156 -1.41 -2.77 -27.37
C PRO A 156 -1.95 -3.00 -25.95
N VAL A 157 -1.38 -3.98 -25.26
CA VAL A 157 -1.62 -4.25 -23.83
C VAL A 157 -0.31 -4.31 -23.07
N VAL A 158 -0.35 -4.10 -21.75
CA VAL A 158 0.83 -4.25 -20.90
C VAL A 158 1.23 -5.73 -20.87
N ARG A 159 2.47 -6.02 -21.31
CA ARG A 159 3.00 -7.38 -21.47
C ARG A 159 3.80 -7.81 -20.24
N SER A 160 4.59 -6.88 -19.69
CA SER A 160 5.40 -7.13 -18.50
C SER A 160 5.41 -5.93 -17.55
N LEU A 161 5.58 -6.20 -16.25
CA LEU A 161 5.89 -5.21 -15.23
C LEU A 161 7.03 -5.64 -14.34
N THR A 162 7.85 -4.67 -13.97
CA THR A 162 8.93 -4.78 -13.01
C THR A 162 8.87 -3.61 -12.04
N PHE A 163 8.99 -3.90 -10.74
CA PHE A 163 9.03 -2.89 -9.69
C PHE A 163 10.39 -2.88 -9.00
N THR A 164 10.93 -1.69 -8.76
CA THR A 164 12.14 -1.49 -7.96
C THR A 164 11.77 -0.81 -6.65
N THR A 165 12.31 -1.29 -5.53
CA THR A 165 12.04 -0.73 -4.19
C THR A 165 13.22 0.09 -3.66
N SER A 166 12.95 0.91 -2.65
CA SER A 166 13.96 1.69 -1.92
C SER A 166 15.05 0.85 -1.25
N ARG A 167 14.82 -0.45 -1.04
CA ARG A 167 15.82 -1.40 -0.55
C ARG A 167 16.72 -1.98 -1.67
N GLY A 168 16.56 -1.53 -2.91
CA GLY A 168 17.30 -2.03 -4.06
C GLY A 168 16.77 -3.38 -4.59
N LYS A 169 15.63 -3.86 -4.09
CA LYS A 169 15.01 -5.10 -4.58
C LYS A 169 14.31 -4.85 -5.90
N VAL A 170 14.48 -5.77 -6.84
CA VAL A 170 13.80 -5.79 -8.13
C VAL A 170 12.81 -6.95 -8.15
N HIS A 171 11.54 -6.65 -8.43
CA HIS A 171 10.45 -7.62 -8.52
C HIS A 171 9.97 -7.70 -9.97
N GLY A 172 10.16 -8.84 -10.63
CA GLY A 172 9.77 -9.05 -12.02
C GLY A 172 10.98 -9.42 -12.91
N PRO A 173 10.81 -9.40 -14.24
CA PRO A 173 9.60 -9.03 -14.96
C PRO A 173 8.48 -10.06 -14.76
N PHE A 174 7.27 -9.57 -14.46
CA PHE A 174 6.06 -10.38 -14.40
C PHE A 174 5.31 -10.27 -15.73
N GLY A 175 5.10 -11.40 -16.40
CA GLY A 175 4.53 -11.47 -17.75
C GLY A 175 5.59 -11.79 -18.80
N TYR A 176 5.36 -11.35 -20.04
CA TYR A 176 6.24 -11.65 -21.17
C TYR A 176 7.03 -10.40 -21.58
N ASP A 177 8.36 -10.48 -21.52
CA ASP A 177 9.24 -9.32 -21.71
C ASP A 177 9.49 -8.99 -23.20
N GLU A 178 8.41 -8.80 -23.96
CA GLU A 178 8.44 -8.42 -25.39
C GLU A 178 7.69 -7.11 -25.66
N GLY A 179 8.09 -6.44 -26.74
CA GLY A 179 7.48 -5.19 -27.20
C GLY A 179 8.22 -3.94 -26.80
N THR A 180 7.50 -2.82 -26.86
CA THR A 180 8.04 -1.49 -26.61
C THR A 180 8.28 -1.29 -25.10
N PRO A 181 9.53 -1.04 -24.67
CA PRO A 181 9.82 -0.84 -23.26
C PRO A 181 9.33 0.53 -22.78
N PHE A 182 8.92 0.58 -21.52
CA PHE A 182 8.77 1.80 -20.77
C PHE A 182 9.48 1.66 -19.42
N ALA A 183 10.02 2.75 -18.92
CA ALA A 183 10.63 2.80 -17.61
C ALA A 183 10.43 4.18 -17.00
N TYR A 184 10.15 4.20 -15.72
CA TYR A 184 10.09 5.40 -14.91
C TYR A 184 10.86 5.16 -13.60
N PRO A 185 12.20 5.23 -13.65
CA PRO A 185 13.02 5.27 -12.45
C PRO A 185 12.82 6.62 -11.75
N MET A 186 12.67 6.63 -10.43
CA MET A 186 12.50 7.86 -9.65
C MET A 186 13.76 8.11 -8.82
N GLU A 187 14.45 9.21 -9.09
CA GLU A 187 15.45 9.76 -8.18
C GLU A 187 14.75 10.66 -7.16
N GLY A 188 14.67 10.21 -5.91
CA GLY A 188 14.03 10.97 -4.83
C GLY A 188 12.50 11.04 -4.90
N GLY A 189 11.85 10.21 -5.72
CA GLY A 189 10.40 10.09 -5.80
C GLY A 189 9.89 8.75 -5.26
N VAL A 190 8.58 8.66 -5.06
CA VAL A 190 7.88 7.45 -4.62
C VAL A 190 6.51 7.31 -5.28
N VAL A 191 6.14 6.08 -5.61
CA VAL A 191 4.78 5.77 -6.09
C VAL A 191 3.80 5.80 -4.93
N VAL A 192 2.74 6.58 -5.08
CA VAL A 192 1.69 6.76 -4.08
C VAL A 192 0.31 6.34 -4.57
N GLY A 193 0.17 5.94 -5.83
CA GLY A 193 -1.09 5.53 -6.41
C GLY A 193 -0.93 5.05 -7.84
N PHE A 194 -1.95 4.36 -8.35
CA PHE A 194 -1.98 3.85 -9.71
C PHE A 194 -3.25 4.31 -10.44
N THR A 195 -3.13 4.42 -11.76
CA THR A 195 -4.23 4.72 -12.69
C THR A 195 -3.97 3.91 -13.95
N GLY A 196 -4.96 3.75 -14.82
CA GLY A 196 -4.72 3.03 -16.05
C GLY A 196 -5.96 2.81 -16.88
N ARG A 197 -5.87 1.78 -17.72
CA ARG A 197 -6.97 1.28 -18.53
C ARG A 197 -6.98 -0.25 -18.45
N SER A 198 -8.15 -0.84 -18.32
CA SER A 198 -8.28 -2.30 -18.25
C SER A 198 -9.59 -2.79 -18.85
N SER A 199 -9.54 -4.04 -19.29
CA SER A 199 -10.67 -4.82 -19.77
C SER A 199 -10.53 -6.25 -19.25
N TRP A 200 -10.26 -7.21 -20.14
CA TRP A 200 -9.82 -8.56 -19.77
C TRP A 200 -8.36 -8.57 -19.32
N HIS A 201 -7.59 -7.56 -19.73
CA HIS A 201 -6.18 -7.38 -19.40
C HIS A 201 -5.95 -5.96 -18.90
N VAL A 202 -4.75 -5.70 -18.40
CA VAL A 202 -4.29 -4.33 -18.16
C VAL A 202 -3.81 -3.74 -19.49
N ASP A 203 -4.63 -2.88 -20.08
CA ASP A 203 -4.37 -2.23 -21.37
C ASP A 203 -3.28 -1.14 -21.25
N ALA A 204 -3.32 -0.35 -20.17
CA ALA A 204 -2.33 0.69 -19.90
C ALA A 204 -2.17 0.98 -18.40
N LEU A 205 -0.99 1.43 -18.00
CA LEU A 205 -0.64 1.76 -16.61
C LEU A 205 -0.08 3.18 -16.51
N GLY A 206 -0.56 3.94 -15.54
CA GLY A 206 -0.04 5.22 -15.11
C GLY A 206 0.17 5.25 -13.60
N LEU A 207 0.92 6.25 -13.14
CA LEU A 207 1.38 6.36 -11.76
C LEU A 207 1.01 7.71 -11.18
N TYR A 208 0.69 7.73 -9.88
CA TYR A 208 0.81 8.90 -9.04
C TYR A 208 2.14 8.85 -8.31
N VAL A 209 2.94 9.91 -8.47
CA VAL A 209 4.28 10.02 -7.89
C VAL A 209 4.37 11.26 -7.04
N ALA A 210 5.00 11.14 -5.87
CA ALA A 210 5.30 12.26 -4.98
C ALA A 210 6.81 12.33 -4.71
N ALA A 211 7.32 13.52 -4.42
CA ALA A 211 8.69 13.68 -3.96
C ALA A 211 8.84 13.13 -2.53
N LEU A 212 9.94 12.44 -2.26
CA LEU A 212 10.35 12.11 -0.90
C LEU A 212 10.87 13.36 -0.22
N ARG A 213 10.43 13.58 1.02
CA ARG A 213 10.95 14.65 1.87
C ARG A 213 11.51 14.07 3.18
N PRO A 214 12.44 14.77 3.83
CA PRO A 214 12.85 14.43 5.18
C PRO A 214 11.65 14.40 6.13
N GLU A 215 11.66 13.44 7.05
CA GLU A 215 10.73 13.41 8.17
C GLU A 215 10.94 14.64 9.04
N THR A 216 9.87 15.37 9.33
CA THR A 216 9.90 16.54 10.20
C THR A 216 9.52 16.17 11.63
N LEU A 217 9.87 17.02 12.60
CA LEU A 217 9.43 16.83 13.99
C LEU A 217 7.90 16.76 14.09
N CYS A 218 7.18 17.53 13.28
CA CYS A 218 5.72 17.48 13.22
C CYS A 218 5.21 16.10 12.77
N ASP A 219 5.86 15.46 11.81
CA ASP A 219 5.49 14.11 11.36
C ASP A 219 5.70 13.09 12.49
N VAL A 220 6.82 13.20 13.23
CA VAL A 220 7.14 12.33 14.38
C VAL A 220 6.10 12.48 15.49
N VAL A 221 5.79 13.72 15.89
CA VAL A 221 4.81 14.03 16.95
C VAL A 221 3.42 13.59 16.52
N HIS A 222 3.02 13.85 15.28
CA HIS A 222 1.72 13.45 14.78
C HIS A 222 1.57 11.93 14.74
N GLU A 223 2.57 11.20 14.25
CA GLU A 223 2.44 9.75 14.13
C GLU A 223 2.67 9.02 15.46
N ARG A 224 3.79 9.28 16.14
CA ARG A 224 4.17 8.55 17.36
C ARG A 224 3.48 9.13 18.59
N GLY A 225 3.46 10.45 18.69
CA GLY A 225 2.87 11.17 19.83
C GLY A 225 1.35 11.00 19.90
N LEU A 226 0.62 11.22 18.80
CA LEU A 226 -0.84 11.03 18.82
C LEU A 226 -1.25 9.56 18.94
N SER A 227 -0.47 8.62 18.40
CA SER A 227 -0.76 7.19 18.59
C SER A 227 -0.57 6.75 20.04
N ALA A 228 0.52 7.19 20.69
CA ALA A 228 0.72 6.96 22.12
C ALA A 228 -0.39 7.62 22.96
N TYR A 229 -0.76 8.86 22.63
CA TYR A 229 -1.86 9.56 23.28
C TYR A 229 -3.21 8.84 23.11
N ARG A 230 -3.57 8.44 21.88
CA ARG A 230 -4.81 7.70 21.61
C ARG A 230 -4.84 6.35 22.32
N SER A 231 -3.71 5.64 22.35
CA SER A 231 -3.58 4.40 23.11
C SER A 231 -3.77 4.63 24.61
N PHE A 232 -3.19 5.69 25.15
CA PHE A 232 -3.35 6.06 26.57
C PHE A 232 -4.80 6.45 26.91
N VAL A 233 -5.45 7.27 26.08
CA VAL A 233 -6.79 7.81 26.37
C VAL A 233 -7.91 6.81 26.04
N TYR A 234 -7.77 6.00 24.99
CA TYR A 234 -8.85 5.14 24.48
C TYR A 234 -8.50 3.64 24.45
N GLY A 235 -7.25 3.25 24.70
CA GLY A 235 -6.77 1.87 24.52
C GLY A 235 -6.92 0.95 25.73
N GLY A 236 -7.49 1.42 26.84
CA GLY A 236 -7.65 0.65 28.08
C GLY A 236 -9.09 0.66 28.59
N GLY A 237 -9.97 -0.16 28.02
CA GLY A 237 -11.29 -0.40 28.62
C GLY A 237 -12.38 -0.78 27.62
N GLY A 238 -12.60 -2.08 27.46
CA GLY A 238 -13.86 -2.56 26.91
C GLY A 238 -15.01 -2.17 27.84
N ALA A 239 -15.84 -1.22 27.42
CA ALA A 239 -17.16 -1.00 27.99
C ALA A 239 -18.20 -1.25 26.90
N ARG A 240 -18.85 -2.42 27.01
CA ARG A 240 -20.09 -2.75 26.33
C ARG A 240 -21.13 -1.67 26.66
N TYR A 241 -21.64 -0.98 25.65
CA TYR A 241 -22.93 -0.31 25.75
C TYR A 241 -23.98 -1.19 25.03
N PRO A 242 -25.07 -1.59 25.71
CA PRO A 242 -26.13 -2.34 25.07
C PRO A 242 -26.92 -1.42 24.12
N GLN A 243 -27.12 -1.88 22.88
CA GLN A 243 -28.08 -1.29 21.94
C GLN A 243 -29.50 -1.50 22.50
N GLN A 244 -30.11 -0.44 23.05
CA GLN A 244 -31.56 -0.37 23.12
C GLN A 244 -32.09 0.25 21.83
N GLN A 245 -33.03 -0.47 21.23
CA GLN A 245 -33.79 -0.13 20.03
C GLN A 245 -34.36 1.29 20.11
N GLN A 246 -34.14 2.10 19.07
CA GLN A 246 -34.98 3.25 18.78
C GLN A 246 -35.70 3.02 17.45
N GLN A 247 -36.87 2.39 17.54
CA GLN A 247 -38.00 2.72 16.67
C GLN A 247 -38.87 3.75 17.40
N GLN A 248 -39.25 4.80 16.66
CA GLN A 248 -40.39 5.70 16.87
C GLN A 248 -40.34 6.65 18.09
N GLN A 249 -40.22 7.96 17.84
CA GLN A 249 -41.37 8.89 17.81
C GLN A 249 -40.93 10.35 17.63
N GLN A 250 -41.50 10.99 16.62
CA GLN A 250 -41.68 12.44 16.55
C GLN A 250 -42.92 12.80 17.39
N GLN A 251 -42.82 13.66 18.41
CA GLN A 251 -43.81 14.71 18.71
C GLN A 251 -43.42 15.60 19.90
N TYR A 252 -43.46 16.91 19.65
CA TYR A 252 -43.63 18.10 20.50
C TYR A 252 -43.80 17.95 22.04
N GLY A 253 -43.15 18.86 22.79
CA GLY A 253 -43.65 19.29 24.11
C GLY A 253 -42.60 19.90 25.05
N THR A 254 -42.79 21.18 25.38
CA THR A 254 -42.08 22.06 26.32
C THR A 254 -41.97 21.55 27.77
N THR A 255 -40.88 21.88 28.50
CA THR A 255 -40.79 22.84 29.63
C THR A 255 -39.38 22.82 30.25
N ALA A 256 -38.85 23.99 30.59
CA ALA A 256 -37.53 24.21 31.16
C ALA A 256 -37.41 23.80 32.64
N GLN A 257 -36.22 23.34 33.06
CA GLN A 257 -35.57 23.83 34.28
C GLN A 257 -34.06 23.54 34.33
N HIS A 258 -33.36 24.54 34.84
CA HIS A 258 -31.92 24.68 35.08
C HIS A 258 -31.21 23.43 35.59
N HIS A 259 -30.14 23.01 34.91
CA HIS A 259 -28.94 22.46 35.55
C HIS A 259 -27.69 22.98 34.84
N GLN A 260 -26.73 23.40 35.67
CA GLN A 260 -25.60 24.25 35.37
C GLN A 260 -24.51 23.51 34.57
N ALA A 261 -23.96 24.21 33.58
CA ALA A 261 -22.98 23.71 32.62
C ALA A 261 -21.67 23.19 33.24
N LYS A 262 -21.11 22.13 32.67
CA LYS A 262 -19.66 21.88 32.69
C LYS A 262 -19.09 22.23 31.32
N ARG A 263 -18.26 23.27 31.27
CA ARG A 263 -17.59 23.74 30.05
C ARG A 263 -16.50 22.75 29.61
N PRO A 264 -16.30 22.54 28.30
CA PRO A 264 -15.08 21.90 27.79
C PRO A 264 -13.89 22.87 27.94
N PHE A 265 -12.73 22.32 28.29
CA PHE A 265 -11.49 23.07 28.52
C PHE A 265 -11.02 23.82 27.27
N GLU A 266 -10.77 25.13 27.41
CA GLU A 266 -10.12 26.01 26.42
C GLU A 266 -8.59 25.87 26.48
N TRP A 267 -7.93 25.77 25.34
CA TRP A 267 -6.48 25.90 25.22
C TRP A 267 -6.11 27.37 24.95
N CYS A 268 -5.30 27.96 25.82
CA CYS A 268 -4.55 29.18 25.51
C CYS A 268 -3.16 28.79 24.98
N TYR A 269 -2.84 29.16 23.75
CA TYR A 269 -1.44 29.32 23.33
C TYR A 269 -0.99 30.73 23.73
N LYS A 270 0.12 30.81 24.48
CA LYS A 270 0.93 32.02 24.60
C LYS A 270 2.14 31.90 23.69
#